data_AF-A0A444J8V5-F1
#
_entry.id   AF-A0A444J8V5-F1
#
_cell.length_a   1.000
_cell.length_b   1.000
_cell.length_c   1.000
_cell.angle_alpha   90.00
_cell.angle_beta   90.00
_cell.angle_gamma   90.00
#
_symmetry.space_group_name_H-M   'P 1'
#
loop_
_entity.id
_entity.type
_entity.pdbx_description
1 polymer ?
#
loop_
_entity_poly.entity_id
_entity_poly.type
_entity_poly.pdbx_seq_one_letter_code
_entity_poly.pdbx_strand_id
1 'polypeptide(L)' 'MSRIGKEPITLPSGVKVEIEGTRVKVSGAKGALERDCRPEIEIEQKEG' A
#
# COMPACT_ATOMS: atom_id res chain seq x y z
N MET A 1 0.09 9.21 20.23
CA MET A 1 0.82 8.75 19.04
C MET A 1 0.01 7.64 18.39
N SER A 2 -0.58 7.90 17.22
CA SER A 2 -1.30 6.87 16.47
C SER A 2 -0.31 5.76 16.07
N ARG A 3 -0.64 4.49 16.37
CA ARG A 3 0.23 3.34 16.09
C ARG A 3 -0.14 2.60 14.81
N ILE A 4 -1.30 2.90 14.22
CA ILE A 4 -1.86 2.22 13.04
C ILE A 4 -0.90 2.30 11.83
N GLY A 5 -0.27 3.45 11.60
CA GLY A 5 0.69 3.60 10.49
C GLY A 5 2.03 2.89 10.70
N LYS A 6 2.31 2.37 11.90
CA LYS A 6 3.51 1.56 12.18
C LYS A 6 3.23 0.06 12.07
N GLU A 7 1.95 -0.34 12.00
CA GLU A 7 1.59 -1.74 11.87
C GLU A 7 1.81 -2.18 10.41
N PRO A 8 2.62 -3.22 10.18
CA PRO A 8 2.81 -3.74 8.83
C PRO A 8 1.52 -4.39 8.33
N ILE A 9 1.22 -4.18 7.04
CA ILE A 9 0.05 -4.78 6.38
C ILE A 9 0.51 -6.02 5.63
N THR A 10 0.01 -7.19 6.02
CA THR A 10 0.26 -8.44 5.31
C THR A 10 -0.43 -8.43 3.95
N LEU A 11 0.35 -8.60 2.87
CA LEU A 11 -0.19 -8.68 1.52
C LEU A 11 -0.59 -10.12 1.19
N PRO A 12 -1.87 -10.39 0.86
CA PRO A 12 -2.30 -11.73 0.51
C PRO A 12 -1.76 -12.17 -0.86
N SER A 13 -1.51 -13.47 -1.00
CA SER A 13 -0.99 -14.07 -2.24
C SER A 13 -1.92 -13.80 -3.42
N GLY A 14 -1.38 -13.25 -4.51
CA GLY A 14 -2.13 -12.91 -5.71
C GLY A 14 -2.63 -11.47 -5.78
N VAL A 15 -2.21 -10.61 -4.82
CA VAL A 15 -2.37 -9.16 -4.92
C VAL A 15 -1.06 -8.53 -5.33
N LYS A 16 -1.10 -7.71 -6.39
CA LYS A 16 0.03 -6.91 -6.86
C LYS A 16 -0.14 -5.48 -6.37
N VAL A 17 0.87 -4.94 -5.71
CA VAL A 17 0.91 -3.55 -5.26
C VAL A 17 1.96 -2.81 -6.06
N GLU A 18 1.58 -1.66 -6.61
CA GLU A 18 2.44 -0.73 -7.33
C GLU A 18 2.42 0.59 -6.55
N ILE A 19 3.60 1.07 -6.18
CA ILE A 19 3.76 2.30 -5.39
C ILE A 19 4.52 3.30 -6.27
N GLU A 20 3.84 4.39 -6.63
CA GLU A 20 4.38 5.51 -7.40
C GLU A 20 4.44 6.74 -6.49
N GLY A 21 5.49 6.82 -5.67
CA GLY A 21 5.66 7.88 -4.68
C GLY A 21 4.53 7.87 -3.65
N THR A 22 3.54 8.75 -3.82
CA THR A 22 2.37 8.85 -2.94
C THR A 22 1.14 8.13 -3.47
N ARG A 23 1.17 7.65 -4.72
CA ARG A 23 0.07 6.93 -5.34
C ARG A 23 0.28 5.43 -5.13
N VAL A 24 -0.72 4.76 -4.57
CA VAL A 24 -0.71 3.31 -4.38
C VAL A 24 -1.79 2.69 -5.24
N LYS A 25 -1.37 1.77 -6.10
CA LYS A 25 -2.24 0.96 -6.94
C LYS A 25 -2.19 -0.48 -6.48
N VAL A 26 -3.35 -1.06 -6.21
CA VAL A 26 -3.50 -2.43 -5.74
C VAL A 26 -4.35 -3.19 -6.74
N SER A 27 -3.77 -4.18 -7.40
CA SER A 27 -4.45 -5.07 -8.35
C SER A 27 -4.63 -6.44 -7.72
N GLY A 28 -5.85 -6.96 -7.69
CA GLY A 28 -6.14 -8.28 -7.16
C GLY A 28 -7.24 -8.99 -7.96
N ALA A 29 -7.65 -10.17 -7.48
CA ALA A 29 -8.62 -11.02 -8.16
C ALA A 29 -10.00 -10.35 -8.41
N LYS A 30 -10.34 -9.32 -7.63
CA LYS A 30 -11.62 -8.59 -7.73
C LYS A 30 -11.54 -7.29 -8.54
N GLY A 31 -10.37 -6.96 -9.11
CA GLY A 31 -10.13 -5.72 -9.84
C GLY A 31 -8.94 -4.93 -9.29
N ALA A 32 -8.79 -3.69 -9.76
CA ALA A 32 -7.75 -2.77 -9.33
C ALA A 32 -8.35 -1.58 -8.57
N LEU A 33 -7.67 -1.14 -7.52
CA LEU A 33 -7.98 0.05 -6.74
C LEU A 33 -6.76 0.95 -6.70
N GLU A 34 -6.99 2.25 -6.80
CA GLU A 34 -5.94 3.27 -6.75
C GLU A 34 -6.31 4.29 -5.67
N ARG A 35 -5.32 4.66 -4.84
CA ARG A 35 -5.45 5.77 -3.90
C ARG A 35 -4.22 6.66 -3.94
N ASP A 36 -4.47 7.95 -3.97
CA ASP A 36 -3.47 8.97 -3.71
C ASP A 36 -3.41 9.24 -2.21
N CYS A 37 -2.23 9.04 -1.62
CA CYS A 37 -1.94 9.44 -0.26
C CYS A 37 -1.42 10.88 -0.22
N ARG A 38 -1.46 11.48 0.97
CA ARG A 38 -0.89 12.81 1.17
C ARG A 38 0.63 12.79 1.00
N PRO A 39 1.25 13.86 0.48
CA PRO A 39 2.68 13.93 0.24
C PRO A 39 3.55 13.86 1.50
N GLU A 40 2.96 14.08 2.67
CA GLU A 40 3.63 13.95 3.97
C GLU A 40 3.78 12.48 4.44
N ILE A 41 3.22 11.52 3.69
CA ILE A 41 3.21 10.10 4.03
C ILE A 41 4.22 9.37 3.13
N GLU A 42 5.20 8.72 3.75
CA GLU A 42 6.12 7.81 3.08
C GLU A 42 5.52 6.40 3.07
N ILE A 43 5.55 5.75 1.91
CA ILE A 43 4.99 4.42 1.68
C ILE A 43 6.11 3.53 1.18
N GLU A 44 6.45 2.52 1.97
CA GLU A 44 7.53 1.59 1.65
C GLU A 44 6.98 0.17 1.63
N GLN A 45 7.21 -0.55 0.53
CA GLN A 45 6.97 -1.99 0.49
C GLN A 45 8.24 -2.70 0.94
N LYS A 46 8.20 -3.29 2.14
CA LYS A 46 9.21 -4.23 2.58
C LYS A 46 8.72 -5.65 2.33
N GLU A 47 9.53 -6.45 1.64
CA GLU A 47 9.33 -7.90 1.56
C GLU A 47 9.65 -8.49 2.92
N GLY A 48 8.64 -9.07 3.58
CA GLY A 48 8.73 -9.74 4.87
C GLY A 48 8.06 -11.10 4.82
#